data_AF-A0A6M4WU15-F1
#
_entry.id   AF-A0A6M4WU15-F1
#
_cell.length_a   1.000
_cell.length_b   1.000
_cell.length_c   1.000
_cell.angle_alpha   90.00
_cell.angle_beta   90.00
_cell.angle_gamma   90.00
#
_symmetry.space_group_name_H-M   'P 1'
#
loop_
_entity.id
_entity.type
_entity.pdbx_description
1 polymer ?
#
loop_
_entity_poly.entity_id
_entity_poly.type
_entity_poly.pdbx_seq_one_letter_code
_entity_poly.pdbx_strand_id
1 'polypeptide(L)'
;MAEQQSAAQKAIGDIAPKLADLTDEVLFGDVWERPGLSPRDRSLVTVSTLVALYRTDQLGFHLAKALENGVTQEELVEAITHLAFYAGWPNAMSAVTQLKALAENGR
;
A
#
# COMPACT_ATOMS: atom_id res chain seq x y z
N MET A 1 22.26 -22.50 -3.36
CA MET A 1 22.20 -21.27 -2.53
C MET A 1 20.82 -21.25 -1.93
N ALA A 2 20.66 -21.13 -0.61
CA ALA A 2 19.33 -21.06 -0.01
C ALA A 2 18.65 -19.79 -0.55
N GLU A 3 17.53 -19.95 -1.27
CA GLU A 3 16.73 -18.81 -1.70
C GLU A 3 16.34 -18.00 -0.47
N GLN A 4 16.65 -16.71 -0.49
CA GLN A 4 16.31 -15.81 0.59
C GLN A 4 14.79 -15.68 0.63
N GLN A 5 14.17 -16.08 1.75
CA GLN A 5 12.72 -16.00 1.93
C GLN A 5 12.19 -14.59 1.62
N SER A 6 11.06 -14.52 0.92
CA SER A 6 10.35 -13.28 0.60
C SER A 6 9.92 -12.52 1.87
N ALA A 7 9.49 -11.26 1.70
CA ALA A 7 8.97 -10.48 2.83
C ALA A 7 7.73 -11.15 3.47
N ALA A 8 6.84 -11.72 2.66
CA ALA A 8 5.65 -12.42 3.15
C ALA A 8 6.00 -13.70 3.93
N GLN A 9 6.94 -14.50 3.40
CA GLN A 9 7.40 -15.72 4.07
C GLN A 9 8.07 -15.42 5.41
N LYS A 10 8.87 -14.35 5.49
CA LYS A 10 9.49 -13.91 6.75
C LYS A 10 8.47 -13.39 7.77
N ALA A 11 7.38 -12.77 7.30
CA ALA A 11 6.41 -12.13 8.17
C ALA A 11 5.40 -13.12 8.78
N ILE A 12 4.95 -14.10 8.00
CA ILE A 12 3.85 -14.99 8.38
C ILE A 12 4.02 -16.45 7.92
N GLY A 13 5.11 -16.81 7.23
CA GLY A 13 5.25 -18.12 6.60
C GLY A 13 5.31 -19.29 7.58
N ASP A 14 5.74 -19.05 8.83
CA ASP A 14 5.78 -20.03 9.91
C ASP A 14 4.38 -20.39 10.44
N ILE A 15 3.43 -19.45 10.41
CA ILE A 15 2.05 -19.62 10.93
C ILE A 15 1.04 -19.86 9.80
N ALA A 16 1.22 -19.20 8.65
CA ALA A 16 0.28 -19.18 7.53
C ALA A 16 1.02 -19.30 6.18
N PRO A 17 1.73 -20.41 5.92
CA PRO A 17 2.58 -20.58 4.72
C PRO A 17 1.81 -20.38 3.42
N LYS A 18 0.58 -20.93 3.32
CA LYS A 18 -0.21 -20.76 2.09
C LYS A 18 -0.60 -19.31 1.83
N LEU A 19 -0.81 -18.51 2.87
CA LEU A 19 -1.12 -17.08 2.71
C LEU A 19 0.12 -16.30 2.24
N ALA A 20 1.31 -16.66 2.74
CA ALA A 20 2.56 -16.11 2.23
C ALA A 20 2.76 -16.47 0.75
N ASP A 21 2.55 -17.74 0.36
CA ASP A 21 2.66 -18.17 -1.03
C ASP A 21 1.69 -17.40 -1.94
N LEU A 22 0.43 -17.23 -1.54
CA LEU A 22 -0.57 -16.48 -2.32
C LEU A 22 -0.22 -15.00 -2.43
N THR A 23 0.43 -14.44 -1.41
CA THR A 23 0.92 -13.05 -1.44
C THR A 23 2.04 -12.90 -2.46
N ASP A 24 2.97 -13.86 -2.51
CA ASP A 24 4.10 -13.82 -3.43
C ASP A 24 3.66 -14.12 -4.88
N GLU A 25 2.96 -15.23 -5.09
CA GLU A 25 2.68 -15.76 -6.44
C GLU A 25 1.48 -15.07 -7.09
N VAL A 26 0.37 -14.92 -6.37
CA VAL A 26 -0.90 -14.45 -6.95
C VAL A 26 -1.05 -12.95 -6.83
N LEU A 27 -0.81 -12.39 -5.64
CA LEU A 27 -0.96 -10.96 -5.43
C LEU A 27 0.15 -10.20 -6.16
N PHE A 28 1.39 -10.30 -5.70
CA PHE A 28 2.49 -9.52 -6.28
C PHE A 28 3.08 -10.13 -7.55
N GLY A 29 3.06 -11.45 -7.72
CA GLY A 29 3.59 -12.13 -8.91
C GLY A 29 2.67 -12.15 -10.14
N ASP A 30 1.36 -11.91 -9.98
CA ASP A 30 0.39 -11.86 -11.10
C ASP A 30 -0.42 -10.56 -11.06
N VAL A 31 -1.33 -10.40 -10.11
CA VAL A 31 -2.34 -9.31 -10.15
C VAL A 31 -1.70 -7.93 -10.22
N TRP A 32 -0.59 -7.70 -9.51
CA TRP A 32 0.14 -6.43 -9.54
C TRP A 32 0.91 -6.17 -10.84
N GLU A 33 1.28 -7.22 -11.58
CA GLU A 33 2.05 -7.16 -12.83
C GLU A 33 1.18 -7.05 -14.09
N ARG A 34 -0.14 -7.16 -13.97
CA ARG A 34 -1.07 -7.12 -15.12
C ARG A 34 -0.96 -5.79 -15.88
N PRO A 35 -0.74 -5.79 -17.21
CA PRO A 35 -0.40 -4.58 -17.97
C PRO A 35 -1.57 -3.60 -18.20
N GLY A 36 -2.81 -4.00 -17.90
CA GLY A 36 -4.00 -3.17 -18.12
C GLY A 36 -4.14 -1.97 -17.17
N LEU A 37 -3.35 -1.91 -16.10
CA LEU A 37 -3.29 -0.78 -15.18
C LEU A 37 -1.84 -0.61 -14.70
N SER A 38 -1.32 0.62 -14.81
CA SER A 38 0.06 0.91 -14.45
C SER A 38 0.32 0.64 -12.95
N PRO A 39 1.56 0.31 -12.54
CA PRO A 39 1.90 0.18 -11.11
C PRO A 39 1.57 1.45 -10.31
N ARG A 40 1.72 2.63 -10.92
CA ARG A 40 1.35 3.93 -10.34
C ARG A 40 -0.14 3.97 -9.99
N ASP A 41 -0.99 3.72 -10.97
CA ASP A 41 -2.45 3.83 -10.79
C ASP A 41 -2.98 2.71 -9.91
N ARG A 42 -2.39 1.52 -9.97
CA ARG A 42 -2.71 0.40 -9.08
C ARG A 42 -2.40 0.74 -7.61
N SER A 43 -1.27 1.39 -7.35
CA SER A 43 -0.94 1.88 -6.01
C SER A 43 -1.93 2.95 -5.56
N LEU A 44 -2.28 3.91 -6.42
CA LEU A 44 -3.25 4.97 -6.08
C LEU A 44 -4.61 4.37 -5.70
N VAL A 45 -5.16 3.44 -6.50
CA VAL A 45 -6.43 2.75 -6.20
C VAL A 45 -6.34 1.96 -4.89
N THR A 46 -5.22 1.28 -4.65
CA THR A 46 -5.01 0.51 -3.42
C THR A 46 -5.01 1.43 -2.20
N VAL A 47 -4.24 2.52 -2.23
CA VAL A 47 -4.20 3.53 -1.17
C VAL A 47 -5.59 4.11 -0.92
N SER A 48 -6.29 4.56 -1.98
CA SER A 48 -7.64 5.12 -1.84
C SER A 48 -8.60 4.14 -1.17
N THR A 49 -8.51 2.85 -1.52
CA THR A 49 -9.34 1.79 -0.92
C THR A 49 -8.99 1.56 0.55
N LEU A 50 -7.71 1.52 0.91
CA LEU A 50 -7.28 1.35 2.31
C LEU A 50 -7.69 2.53 3.20
N VAL A 51 -7.61 3.75 2.67
CA VAL A 51 -8.13 4.96 3.33
C VAL A 51 -9.65 4.84 3.51
N ALA A 52 -10.39 4.49 2.46
CA ALA A 52 -11.84 4.36 2.52
C ALA A 52 -12.31 3.29 3.53
N LEU A 53 -11.57 2.19 3.65
CA LEU A 53 -11.87 1.08 4.57
C LEU A 53 -11.27 1.24 5.97
N TYR A 54 -10.58 2.35 6.26
CA TYR A 54 -9.89 2.60 7.54
C TYR A 54 -8.92 1.46 7.92
N ARG A 55 -8.11 1.00 6.97
CA ARG A 55 -7.12 -0.09 7.13
C ARG A 55 -5.71 0.46 7.34
N THR A 56 -5.52 1.17 8.44
CA THR A 56 -4.28 1.91 8.75
C THR A 56 -3.03 1.03 8.81
N ASP A 57 -3.15 -0.21 9.29
CA ASP A 57 -2.01 -1.12 9.47
C ASP A 57 -1.37 -1.54 8.13
N GLN A 58 -2.12 -1.47 7.03
CA GLN A 58 -1.62 -1.75 5.69
C GLN A 58 -1.26 -0.47 4.92
N LEU A 59 -1.79 0.67 5.35
CA LEU A 59 -1.70 1.93 4.63
C LEU A 59 -0.26 2.43 4.51
N GLY A 60 0.56 2.30 5.56
CA GLY A 60 1.95 2.76 5.55
C GLY A 60 2.79 2.11 4.44
N PHE A 61 2.72 0.78 4.31
CA PHE A 61 3.41 0.05 3.25
C PHE A 61 2.96 0.51 1.85
N HIS A 62 1.64 0.63 1.63
CA HIS A 62 1.11 1.00 0.31
C HIS A 62 1.31 2.47 -0.05
N LEU A 63 1.41 3.38 0.93
CA LEU A 63 1.82 4.77 0.69
C LEU A 63 3.27 4.83 0.20
N ALA A 64 4.19 4.11 0.85
CA ALA A 64 5.58 4.01 0.39
C ALA A 64 5.66 3.39 -1.01
N LYS A 65 4.90 2.31 -1.26
CA LYS A 65 4.81 1.67 -2.58
C LYS A 65 4.23 2.58 -3.66
N ALA A 66 3.30 3.47 -3.31
CA ALA A 66 2.75 4.46 -4.24
C ALA A 66 3.81 5.48 -4.67
N LEU A 67 4.62 5.96 -3.72
CA LEU A 67 5.74 6.87 -4.00
C LEU A 67 6.80 6.18 -4.89
N GLU A 68 7.18 4.94 -4.57
CA GLU A 68 8.11 4.13 -5.40
C GLU A 68 7.59 3.96 -6.84
N ASN A 69 6.28 3.74 -6.99
CA ASN A 69 5.64 3.55 -8.29
C ASN A 69 5.34 4.88 -9.03
N GLY A 70 5.72 6.03 -8.47
CA GLY A 70 5.64 7.33 -9.14
C GLY A 70 4.36 8.14 -8.91
N VAL A 71 3.55 7.81 -7.90
CA VAL A 71 2.53 8.76 -7.39
C VAL A 71 3.28 9.80 -6.55
N THR A 72 3.03 11.09 -6.78
CA THR A 72 3.74 12.12 -6.00
C THR A 72 3.11 12.31 -4.61
N GLN A 73 3.87 12.91 -3.70
CA GLN A 73 3.33 13.25 -2.38
C GLN A 73 2.16 14.22 -2.49
N GLU A 74 2.22 15.20 -3.40
CA GLU A 74 1.14 16.15 -3.66
C GLU A 74 -0.12 15.43 -4.15
N GLU A 75 0.01 14.47 -5.06
CA GLU A 75 -1.12 13.68 -5.55
C GLU A 75 -1.76 12.83 -4.46
N LEU A 76 -0.95 12.26 -3.55
CA LEU A 76 -1.47 11.53 -2.38
C LEU A 76 -2.21 12.46 -1.41
N VAL A 77 -1.68 13.67 -1.16
CA VAL A 77 -2.35 14.67 -0.31
C VAL A 77 -3.70 15.06 -0.91
N GLU A 78 -3.76 15.34 -2.22
CA GLU A 78 -5.01 15.68 -2.90
C GLU A 78 -6.00 14.52 -2.89
N ALA A 79 -5.56 13.30 -3.19
CA ALA A 79 -6.44 12.12 -3.15
C ALA A 79 -7.01 11.87 -1.75
N ILE A 80 -6.19 11.96 -0.70
CA ILE A 80 -6.63 11.77 0.69
C ILE A 80 -7.59 12.90 1.11
N THR A 81 -7.32 14.14 0.71
CA THR A 81 -8.20 15.29 0.97
C THR A 81 -9.55 15.09 0.28
N HIS A 82 -9.55 14.62 -0.97
CA HIS A 82 -10.78 14.29 -1.69
C HIS A 82 -11.57 13.19 -0.97
N LEU A 83 -10.89 12.16 -0.47
CA LEU A 83 -11.50 11.06 0.27
C LEU A 83 -12.11 11.50 1.61
N ALA A 84 -11.71 12.63 2.19
CA ALA A 84 -12.37 13.16 3.39
C ALA A 84 -13.89 13.37 3.17
N PHE A 85 -14.29 13.72 1.95
CA PHE A 85 -15.69 13.95 1.57
C PHE A 85 -16.48 12.66 1.30
N TYR A 86 -15.81 11.57 0.88
CA TYR A 86 -16.47 10.31 0.49
C TYR A 86 -16.34 9.19 1.53
N ALA A 87 -15.26 9.22 2.31
CA ALA A 87 -14.94 8.23 3.33
C ALA A 87 -14.94 8.81 4.75
N GLY A 88 -15.10 10.12 4.89
CA GLY A 88 -15.18 10.80 6.18
C GLY A 88 -13.85 11.37 6.68
N TRP A 89 -13.95 12.43 7.47
CA TRP A 89 -12.81 13.17 8.03
C TRP A 89 -11.83 12.31 8.84
N PRO A 90 -12.28 11.37 9.71
CA PRO A 90 -11.37 10.51 10.46
C PRO A 90 -10.46 9.68 9.57
N ASN A 91 -10.98 9.15 8.46
CA ASN A 91 -10.21 8.35 7.51
C ASN A 91 -9.09 9.16 6.87
N ALA A 92 -9.41 10.38 6.42
CA ALA A 92 -8.43 11.27 5.82
C ALA A 92 -7.36 11.71 6.84
N MET A 93 -7.75 12.11 8.06
CA MET A 93 -6.80 12.55 9.09
C MET A 93 -5.81 11.44 9.49
N SER A 94 -6.29 10.21 9.65
CA SER A 94 -5.42 9.06 9.94
C SER A 94 -4.46 8.78 8.79
N ALA A 95 -4.94 8.89 7.54
CA ALA A 95 -4.13 8.68 6.35
C ALA A 95 -3.04 9.74 6.13
N VAL A 96 -3.37 11.04 6.26
CA VAL A 96 -2.37 12.12 6.15
C VAL A 96 -1.32 12.02 7.26
N THR A 97 -1.71 11.61 8.47
CA THR A 97 -0.77 11.41 9.57
C THR A 97 0.25 10.30 9.26
N GLN A 98 -0.19 9.19 8.66
CA GLN A 98 0.69 8.12 8.20
C GLN A 98 1.62 8.60 7.07
N LEU A 99 1.09 9.34 6.09
CA LEU A 99 1.90 9.92 5.01
C LEU A 99 2.97 10.89 5.54
N LYS A 100 2.60 11.72 6.52
CA LYS A 100 3.54 12.63 7.21
C LYS A 100 4.67 11.85 7.90
N ALA A 101 4.35 10.80 8.64
CA ALA A 101 5.35 9.99 9.34
C ALA A 101 6.34 9.33 8.37
N LEU A 102 5.88 8.87 7.19
CA LEU A 102 6.75 8.34 6.15
C LEU A 102 7.74 9.40 5.61
N ALA A 103 7.26 10.62 5.36
CA ALA A 103 8.11 11.72 4.88
C ALA A 103 9.17 12.15 5.91
N GLU A 104 8.88 12.02 7.21
CA GLU A 104 9.81 12.32 8.29
C GLU A 104 10.87 11.21 8.47
N ASN A 105 10.50 9.94 8.24
CA ASN A 105 11.39 8.78 8.35
C ASN A 105 12.24 8.53 7.09
N GLY A 106 11.89 9.14 5.96
CA GLY A 106 12.62 9.07 4.68
C GLY A 106 13.70 10.14 4.51
N ARG A 107 14.06 10.85 5.59
CA ARG A 107 15.28 11.66 5.70
C ARG A 107 16.42 10.85 6.29
#